data_AF-A0A496ZTS4-F1
#
_entry.id   AF-A0A496ZTS4-F1
#
_cell.length_a   1.000
_cell.length_b   1.000
_cell.length_c   1.000
_cell.angle_alpha   90.00
_cell.angle_beta   90.00
_cell.angle_gamma   90.00
#
_symmetry.space_group_name_H-M   'P 1'
#
loop_
_entity.id
_entity.type
_entity.pdbx_description
1 polymer ?
#
loop_
_entity_poly.entity_id
_entity_poly.type
_entity_poly.pdbx_seq_one_letter_code
_entity_poly.pdbx_strand_id
1 'polypeptide(L)'
;MYDNFNNSNEMSAEEKIQAVNNLKKSLEDNFVTLGQLLSEIKRTKLFKFKGFKTFKEFVEKEFNLSSTFAARLIGTYELFIEELDIDEASVKDIGLDKLNMIKPMLKDSSYEETEEWIKKAEELPTTELREEIKEIRDRNKEKDKNLKDVFIDQYLERMVTFFNCSRKELNFKLALYFQDADMDEVRNEIRTRQRKFEETGDV
;
A
#
# COMPACT_ATOMS: atom_id res chain seq x y z
N MET A 1 28.91 -59.95 6.47
CA MET A 1 27.61 -59.42 6.93
C MET A 1 27.86 -58.07 7.56
N TYR A 2 27.68 -57.01 6.78
CA TYR A 2 27.32 -55.69 7.29
C TYR A 2 26.21 -55.24 6.37
N ASP A 3 25.00 -55.25 6.92
CA ASP A 3 23.77 -54.89 6.22
C ASP A 3 23.81 -53.43 5.81
N ASN A 4 23.42 -53.19 4.55
CA ASN A 4 23.04 -51.90 4.02
C ASN A 4 21.85 -51.35 4.82
N PHE A 5 22.10 -50.45 5.76
CA PHE A 5 21.08 -49.50 6.18
C PHE A 5 21.06 -48.33 5.19
N ASN A 6 20.44 -48.59 4.02
CA ASN A 6 19.83 -47.54 3.23
C ASN A 6 18.75 -46.91 4.12
N ASN A 7 19.00 -45.70 4.61
CA ASN A 7 17.98 -44.95 5.30
C ASN A 7 16.85 -44.62 4.31
N SER A 8 15.67 -45.03 4.72
CA SER A 8 14.37 -44.94 4.07
C SER A 8 13.78 -43.53 4.20
N ASN A 9 12.90 -43.19 3.25
CA ASN A 9 12.04 -42.00 3.18
C ASN A 9 12.66 -40.67 2.71
N GLU A 10 13.30 -40.66 1.54
CA GLU A 10 13.27 -39.43 0.73
C GLU A 10 11.90 -39.31 0.05
N MET A 11 11.13 -38.26 0.40
CA MET A 11 9.90 -37.93 -0.31
C MET A 11 10.19 -37.78 -1.81
N SER A 12 9.34 -38.37 -2.64
CA SER A 12 9.35 -38.16 -4.09
C SER A 12 9.12 -36.68 -4.43
N ALA A 13 9.46 -36.28 -5.66
CA ALA A 13 9.24 -34.91 -6.13
C ALA A 13 7.76 -34.50 -6.04
N GLU A 14 6.84 -35.41 -6.39
CA GLU A 14 5.40 -35.16 -6.33
C GLU A 14 4.91 -34.99 -4.88
N GLU A 15 5.38 -35.84 -3.96
CA GLU A 15 5.04 -35.72 -2.54
C GLU A 15 5.57 -34.40 -1.95
N LYS A 16 6.76 -33.94 -2.38
CA LYS A 16 7.31 -32.64 -1.96
C LYS A 16 6.44 -31.49 -2.46
N ILE A 17 6.01 -31.52 -3.72
CA ILE A 17 5.12 -30.50 -4.31
C ILE A 17 3.77 -30.48 -3.57
N GLN A 18 3.17 -31.65 -3.34
CA GLN A 18 1.90 -31.74 -2.63
C GLN A 18 2.01 -31.25 -1.18
N ALA A 19 3.11 -31.57 -0.49
CA ALA A 19 3.35 -31.08 0.86
C ALA A 19 3.48 -29.55 0.90
N VAL A 20 4.16 -28.94 -0.07
CA VAL A 20 4.23 -27.48 -0.21
C VAL A 20 2.83 -26.88 -0.40
N ASN A 21 2.00 -27.45 -1.27
CA ASN A 21 0.63 -26.97 -1.49
C ASN A 21 -0.24 -27.05 -0.22
N ASN A 22 -0.13 -28.15 0.53
CA ASN A 22 -0.87 -28.33 1.78
C ASN A 22 -0.42 -27.33 2.86
N LEU A 23 0.90 -27.13 2.99
CA LEU A 23 1.45 -26.15 3.93
C LEU A 23 1.06 -24.72 3.54
N LYS A 24 1.09 -24.40 2.24
CA LYS A 24 0.62 -23.11 1.73
C LYS A 24 -0.84 -22.89 2.12
N LYS A 25 -1.73 -23.85 1.84
CA LYS A 25 -3.16 -23.73 2.19
C LYS A 25 -3.36 -23.51 3.69
N SER A 26 -2.64 -24.24 4.53
CA SER A 26 -2.67 -24.04 5.99
C SER A 26 -2.19 -22.65 6.41
N LEU A 27 -1.17 -22.09 5.76
CA LEU A 27 -0.74 -20.71 5.99
C LEU A 27 -1.84 -19.71 5.61
N GLU A 28 -2.51 -19.93 4.48
CA GLU A 28 -3.62 -19.09 4.03
C GLU A 28 -4.80 -19.12 5.03
N ASP A 29 -5.18 -20.31 5.51
CA ASP A 29 -6.23 -20.45 6.53
C ASP A 29 -5.88 -19.73 7.84
N ASN A 30 -4.61 -19.84 8.26
CA ASN A 30 -4.16 -19.31 9.54
C ASN A 30 -3.98 -17.78 9.54
N PHE A 31 -3.63 -17.13 8.42
CA PHE A 31 -3.39 -15.69 8.44
C PHE A 31 -4.67 -14.90 8.70
N VAL A 32 -5.81 -15.33 8.14
CA VAL A 32 -7.09 -14.66 8.35
C VAL A 32 -7.49 -14.74 9.81
N THR A 33 -7.47 -15.97 10.37
CA THR A 33 -7.79 -16.21 11.78
C THR A 33 -6.86 -15.44 12.71
N LEU A 34 -5.55 -15.41 12.40
CA LEU A 34 -4.58 -14.66 13.19
C LEU A 34 -4.81 -13.14 13.08
N GLY A 35 -5.14 -12.63 11.90
CA GLY A 35 -5.51 -11.23 11.68
C GLY A 35 -6.71 -10.80 12.51
N GLN A 36 -7.76 -11.63 12.55
CA GLN A 36 -8.96 -11.41 13.37
C GLN A 36 -8.63 -11.34 14.86
N LEU A 37 -7.95 -12.37 15.40
CA LEU A 37 -7.61 -12.43 16.84
C LEU A 37 -6.72 -11.26 17.26
N LEU A 38 -5.72 -10.92 16.44
CA LEU A 38 -4.84 -9.79 16.70
C LEU A 38 -5.61 -8.46 16.65
N SER A 39 -6.58 -8.32 15.73
CA SER A 39 -7.44 -7.14 15.63
C SER A 39 -8.28 -6.98 16.91
N GLU A 40 -8.93 -8.05 17.35
CA GLU A 40 -9.72 -8.05 18.57
C GLU A 40 -8.88 -7.72 19.81
N ILE A 41 -7.72 -8.38 19.98
CA ILE A 41 -6.80 -8.10 21.10
C ILE A 41 -6.36 -6.64 21.11
N LYS A 42 -6.07 -6.06 19.93
CA LYS A 42 -5.66 -4.66 19.80
C LYS A 42 -6.79 -3.70 20.15
N ARG A 43 -8.00 -3.94 19.63
CA ARG A 43 -9.21 -3.10 19.87
C ARG A 43 -9.63 -3.12 21.34
N THR A 44 -9.69 -4.30 21.94
CA THR A 44 -10.06 -4.51 23.36
C THR A 44 -8.94 -4.18 24.34
N LYS A 45 -7.71 -3.93 23.82
CA LYS A 45 -6.50 -3.70 24.61
C LYS A 45 -6.18 -4.85 25.57
N LEU A 46 -6.51 -6.10 25.21
CA LEU A 46 -6.29 -7.29 26.03
C LEU A 46 -4.83 -7.45 26.47
N PHE A 47 -3.88 -6.99 25.65
CA PHE A 47 -2.46 -6.95 25.97
C PHE A 47 -2.12 -6.21 27.28
N LYS A 48 -2.97 -5.25 27.71
CA LYS A 48 -2.77 -4.53 28.98
C LYS A 48 -3.03 -5.41 30.20
N PHE A 49 -3.96 -6.36 30.12
CA PHE A 49 -4.19 -7.32 31.21
C PHE A 49 -2.99 -8.23 31.46
N LYS A 50 -2.17 -8.44 30.42
CA LYS A 50 -0.89 -9.16 30.49
C LYS A 50 0.29 -8.26 30.93
N GLY A 51 0.04 -7.00 31.26
CA GLY A 51 1.06 -6.07 31.76
C GLY A 51 1.86 -5.33 30.68
N PHE A 52 1.54 -5.50 29.39
CA PHE A 52 2.22 -4.81 28.30
C PHE A 52 1.70 -3.38 28.12
N LYS A 53 2.61 -2.44 27.85
CA LYS A 53 2.24 -1.02 27.67
C LYS A 53 1.62 -0.76 26.29
N THR A 54 2.12 -1.45 25.28
CA THR A 54 1.72 -1.26 23.88
C THR A 54 1.46 -2.60 23.21
N PHE A 55 0.59 -2.61 22.20
CA PHE A 55 0.33 -3.79 21.38
C PHE A 55 1.60 -4.29 20.67
N LYS A 56 2.45 -3.37 20.20
CA LYS A 56 3.75 -3.67 19.61
C LYS A 56 4.61 -4.53 20.56
N GLU A 57 4.77 -4.07 21.79
CA GLU A 57 5.57 -4.79 22.80
C GLU A 57 5.01 -6.19 23.07
N PHE A 58 3.69 -6.31 23.14
CA PHE A 58 3.00 -7.58 23.35
C PHE A 58 3.28 -8.59 22.23
N VAL A 59 3.09 -8.21 20.96
CA VAL A 59 3.29 -9.14 19.84
C VAL A 59 4.76 -9.54 19.66
N GLU A 60 5.68 -8.61 19.92
CA GLU A 60 7.12 -8.88 19.80
C GLU A 60 7.63 -9.76 20.94
N LYS A 61 7.17 -9.55 22.18
CA LYS A 61 7.67 -10.30 23.35
C LYS A 61 6.94 -11.62 23.59
N GLU A 62 5.62 -11.67 23.44
CA GLU A 62 4.83 -12.87 23.74
C GLU A 62 4.90 -13.90 22.60
N PHE A 63 4.88 -13.43 21.35
CA PHE A 63 4.77 -14.29 20.17
C PHE A 63 5.98 -14.24 19.24
N ASN A 64 7.00 -13.41 19.54
CA ASN A 64 8.14 -13.20 18.66
C ASN A 64 7.73 -12.79 17.22
N LEU A 65 6.64 -12.03 17.10
CA LEU A 65 6.13 -11.54 15.82
C LEU A 65 6.52 -10.08 15.63
N SER A 66 7.05 -9.75 14.44
CA SER A 66 7.32 -8.34 14.11
C SER A 66 6.03 -7.52 14.13
N SER A 67 6.09 -6.31 14.69
CA SER A 67 4.92 -5.42 14.71
C SER A 67 4.37 -5.11 13.32
N THR A 68 5.26 -5.05 12.32
CA THR A 68 4.88 -4.80 10.92
C THR A 68 4.10 -5.97 10.33
N PHE A 69 4.49 -7.22 10.61
CA PHE A 69 3.73 -8.37 10.14
C PHE A 69 2.37 -8.48 10.83
N ALA A 70 2.33 -8.29 12.16
CA ALA A 70 1.06 -8.24 12.90
C ALA A 70 0.12 -7.15 12.34
N ALA A 71 0.66 -5.96 12.04
CA ALA A 71 -0.11 -4.88 11.45
C ALA A 71 -0.63 -5.20 10.03
N ARG A 72 0.15 -5.93 9.21
CA ARG A 72 -0.32 -6.42 7.90
C ARG A 72 -1.49 -7.38 8.05
N LEU A 73 -1.38 -8.38 8.93
CA LEU A 73 -2.45 -9.36 9.18
C LEU A 73 -3.75 -8.69 9.63
N ILE A 74 -3.66 -7.82 10.65
CA ILE A 74 -4.80 -7.05 11.14
C ILE A 74 -5.40 -6.22 10.01
N GLY A 75 -4.56 -5.47 9.30
CA GLY A 75 -5.05 -4.57 8.26
C GLY A 75 -5.62 -5.29 7.04
N THR A 76 -5.23 -6.54 6.77
CA THR A 76 -5.87 -7.38 5.75
C THR A 76 -7.24 -7.83 6.22
N TYR A 77 -7.35 -8.34 7.44
CA TYR A 77 -8.64 -8.74 8.01
C TYR A 77 -9.64 -7.57 8.08
N GLU A 78 -9.23 -6.44 8.67
CA GLU A 78 -10.11 -5.27 8.84
C GLU A 78 -10.59 -4.75 7.48
N LEU A 79 -9.70 -4.61 6.49
CA LEU A 79 -10.10 -4.06 5.19
C LEU A 79 -10.97 -5.03 4.39
N PHE A 80 -10.50 -6.25 4.17
CA PHE A 80 -11.17 -7.13 3.19
C PHE A 80 -12.40 -7.83 3.77
N ILE A 81 -12.37 -8.18 5.07
CA ILE A 81 -13.49 -8.90 5.69
C ILE A 81 -14.45 -7.95 6.41
N GLU A 82 -13.96 -7.01 7.21
CA GLU A 82 -14.88 -6.12 7.95
C GLU A 82 -15.38 -4.92 7.12
N GLU A 83 -14.51 -4.27 6.36
CA GLU A 83 -14.86 -3.04 5.62
C GLU A 83 -15.48 -3.34 4.24
N LEU A 84 -14.91 -4.28 3.49
CA LEU A 84 -15.37 -4.64 2.13
C LEU A 84 -16.33 -5.83 2.09
N ASP A 85 -16.57 -6.49 3.24
CA ASP A 85 -17.48 -7.65 3.38
C ASP A 85 -17.20 -8.79 2.38
N ILE A 86 -15.92 -9.02 2.07
CA ILE A 86 -15.50 -10.14 1.22
C ILE A 86 -15.52 -11.40 2.06
N ASP A 87 -16.04 -12.48 1.48
CA ASP A 87 -16.10 -13.75 2.18
C ASP A 87 -14.70 -14.30 2.50
N GLU A 88 -14.60 -14.93 3.66
CA GLU A 88 -13.33 -15.45 4.17
C GLU A 88 -12.69 -16.50 3.23
N ALA A 89 -13.47 -17.25 2.44
CA ALA A 89 -12.93 -18.24 1.53
C ALA A 89 -12.21 -17.57 0.35
N SER A 90 -12.82 -16.54 -0.26
CA SER A 90 -12.20 -15.74 -1.32
C SER A 90 -10.92 -15.05 -0.82
N VAL A 91 -10.93 -14.49 0.39
CA VAL A 91 -9.75 -13.87 1.01
C VAL A 91 -8.59 -14.88 1.15
N LYS A 92 -8.89 -16.12 1.55
CA LYS A 92 -7.88 -17.20 1.66
C LYS A 92 -7.36 -17.66 0.30
N ASP A 93 -8.25 -17.77 -0.69
CA ASP A 93 -7.88 -18.21 -2.03
C ASP A 93 -7.01 -17.18 -2.77
N ILE A 94 -7.28 -15.88 -2.56
CA ILE A 94 -6.41 -14.79 -3.04
C ILE A 94 -5.06 -14.84 -2.29
N GLY A 95 -5.11 -14.98 -0.98
CA GLY A 95 -3.95 -15.10 -0.10
C GLY A 95 -3.30 -13.78 0.29
N LEU A 96 -2.55 -13.82 1.39
CA LEU A 96 -2.07 -12.63 2.09
C LEU A 96 -1.24 -11.67 1.22
N ASP A 97 -0.37 -12.20 0.37
CA ASP A 97 0.57 -11.39 -0.41
C ASP A 97 -0.15 -10.59 -1.51
N LYS A 98 -1.07 -11.22 -2.27
CA LYS A 98 -1.84 -10.55 -3.32
C LYS A 98 -2.74 -9.47 -2.72
N LEU A 99 -3.40 -9.76 -1.59
CA LEU A 99 -4.23 -8.79 -0.86
C LEU A 99 -3.42 -7.56 -0.40
N ASN A 100 -2.23 -7.79 0.17
CA ASN A 100 -1.36 -6.68 0.57
C ASN A 100 -0.80 -5.89 -0.62
N MET A 101 -0.66 -6.51 -1.79
CA MET A 101 -0.24 -5.82 -3.02
C MET A 101 -1.32 -4.88 -3.55
N ILE A 102 -2.58 -5.32 -3.59
CA ILE A 102 -3.69 -4.50 -4.11
C ILE A 102 -4.19 -3.47 -3.11
N LYS A 103 -4.00 -3.69 -1.80
CA LYS A 103 -4.48 -2.80 -0.73
C LYS A 103 -4.21 -1.30 -0.98
N PRO A 104 -3.04 -0.84 -1.46
CA PRO A 104 -2.81 0.57 -1.73
C PRO A 104 -3.60 1.13 -2.92
N MET A 105 -4.09 0.28 -3.83
CA MET A 105 -4.92 0.65 -4.97
C MET A 105 -6.41 0.77 -4.59
N LEU A 106 -6.79 0.24 -3.43
CA LEU A 106 -8.13 0.36 -2.88
C LEU A 106 -8.33 1.65 -2.06
N LYS A 107 -7.26 2.43 -1.90
CA LYS A 107 -7.32 3.68 -1.17
C LYS A 107 -7.96 4.73 -2.08
N ASP A 108 -9.10 5.28 -1.65
CA ASP A 108 -9.86 6.32 -2.36
C ASP A 108 -10.41 5.84 -3.74
N SER A 109 -10.46 4.52 -3.97
CA SER A 109 -11.04 3.93 -5.18
C SER A 109 -12.56 3.89 -5.12
N SER A 110 -13.19 3.95 -6.29
CA SER A 110 -14.62 3.67 -6.42
C SER A 110 -14.94 2.20 -6.12
N TYR A 111 -16.23 1.90 -5.92
CA TYR A 111 -16.71 0.54 -5.71
C TYR A 111 -16.36 -0.38 -6.90
N GLU A 112 -16.54 0.12 -8.13
CA GLU A 112 -16.25 -0.61 -9.37
C GLU A 112 -14.75 -0.94 -9.50
N GLU A 113 -13.88 0.04 -9.23
CA GLU A 113 -12.42 -0.18 -9.23
C GLU A 113 -11.99 -1.16 -8.14
N THR A 114 -12.66 -1.14 -6.99
CA THR A 114 -12.41 -2.07 -5.90
C THR A 114 -12.71 -3.50 -6.34
N GLU A 115 -13.90 -3.75 -6.89
CA GLU A 115 -14.27 -5.07 -7.42
C GLU A 115 -13.30 -5.54 -8.53
N GLU A 116 -12.89 -4.65 -9.44
CA GLU A 116 -11.92 -5.00 -10.49
C GLU A 116 -10.59 -5.47 -9.89
N TRP A 117 -10.08 -4.77 -8.87
CA TRP A 117 -8.83 -5.15 -8.21
C TRP A 117 -8.93 -6.46 -7.43
N ILE A 118 -10.07 -6.73 -6.78
CA ILE A 118 -10.33 -8.01 -6.12
C ILE A 118 -10.31 -9.13 -7.16
N LYS A 119 -11.07 -8.98 -8.24
CA LYS A 119 -11.15 -9.97 -9.31
C LYS A 119 -9.78 -10.24 -9.94
N LYS A 120 -9.00 -9.20 -10.22
CA LYS A 120 -7.62 -9.33 -10.71
C LYS A 120 -6.74 -10.08 -9.72
N ALA A 121 -6.91 -9.83 -8.42
CA ALA A 121 -6.17 -10.55 -7.40
C ALA A 121 -6.60 -12.03 -7.29
N GLU A 122 -7.82 -12.39 -7.64
CA GLU A 122 -8.25 -13.79 -7.73
C GLU A 122 -7.66 -14.49 -8.95
N GLU A 123 -7.81 -13.89 -10.13
CA GLU A 123 -7.53 -14.53 -11.42
C GLU A 123 -6.04 -14.50 -11.81
N LEU A 124 -5.33 -13.41 -11.51
CA LEU A 124 -3.97 -13.22 -12.03
C LEU A 124 -2.89 -13.88 -11.15
N PRO A 125 -1.82 -14.42 -11.77
CA PRO A 125 -0.59 -14.75 -11.08
C PRO A 125 0.03 -13.51 -10.41
N THR A 126 0.73 -13.71 -9.29
CA THR A 126 1.35 -12.62 -8.52
C THR A 126 2.32 -11.74 -9.33
N THR A 127 2.97 -12.30 -10.35
CA THR A 127 3.88 -11.56 -11.24
C THR A 127 3.13 -10.58 -12.14
N GLU A 128 2.06 -11.05 -12.79
CA GLU A 128 1.23 -10.25 -13.70
C GLU A 128 0.48 -9.16 -12.93
N LEU A 129 -0.09 -9.51 -11.77
CA LEU A 129 -0.74 -8.54 -10.88
C LEU A 129 0.22 -7.40 -10.47
N ARG A 130 1.50 -7.74 -10.23
CA ARG A 130 2.52 -6.74 -9.87
C ARG A 130 2.84 -5.82 -11.04
N GLU A 131 2.89 -6.36 -12.25
CA GLU A 131 3.12 -5.60 -13.48
C GLU A 131 1.98 -4.61 -13.74
N GLU A 132 0.72 -5.05 -13.65
CA GLU A 132 -0.44 -4.15 -13.80
C GLU A 132 -0.45 -3.00 -12.80
N ILE A 133 -0.19 -3.30 -11.51
CA ILE A 133 -0.09 -2.28 -10.46
C ILE A 133 1.01 -1.27 -10.79
N LYS A 134 2.15 -1.74 -11.31
CA LYS A 134 3.26 -0.87 -11.69
C LYS A 134 2.88 0.03 -12.87
N GLU A 135 2.28 -0.52 -13.92
CA GLU A 135 1.85 0.23 -15.09
C GLU A 135 0.82 1.31 -14.73
N ILE A 136 -0.17 1.00 -13.89
CA ILE A 136 -1.15 1.99 -13.44
C ILE A 136 -0.48 3.11 -12.64
N ARG A 137 0.44 2.78 -11.74
CA ARG A 137 1.17 3.79 -10.95
C ARG A 137 2.03 4.68 -11.84
N ASP A 138 2.69 4.11 -12.84
CA ASP A 138 3.55 4.88 -13.74
C ASP A 138 2.70 5.78 -14.66
N ARG A 139 1.56 5.28 -15.18
CA ARG A 139 0.58 6.12 -15.91
C ARG A 139 0.04 7.27 -15.06
N ASN A 140 -0.28 7.04 -13.79
CA ASN A 140 -0.79 8.09 -12.91
C ASN A 140 0.28 9.15 -12.63
N LYS A 141 1.54 8.75 -12.41
CA LYS A 141 2.66 9.70 -12.27
C LYS A 141 2.88 10.53 -13.54
N GLU A 142 2.76 9.92 -14.71
CA GLU A 142 2.88 10.63 -15.99
C GLU A 142 1.75 11.65 -16.18
N LYS A 143 0.50 11.29 -15.84
CA LYS A 143 -0.62 12.23 -15.86
C LYS A 143 -0.43 13.41 -14.91
N ASP A 144 -0.02 13.15 -13.67
CA ASP A 144 0.25 14.21 -12.69
C ASP A 144 1.37 15.13 -13.14
N LYS A 145 2.43 14.56 -13.72
CA LYS A 145 3.53 15.32 -14.29
C LYS A 145 3.04 16.23 -15.42
N ASN A 146 2.23 15.70 -16.34
CA ASN A 146 1.67 16.48 -17.44
C ASN A 146 0.79 17.63 -16.95
N LEU A 147 -0.09 17.42 -15.95
CA LEU A 147 -0.93 18.48 -15.40
C LEU A 147 -0.12 19.60 -14.73
N LYS A 148 0.90 19.24 -13.94
CA LYS A 148 1.80 20.20 -13.30
C LYS A 148 2.61 20.99 -14.33
N ASP A 149 3.11 20.31 -15.38
CA ASP A 149 3.86 20.94 -16.47
C ASP A 149 2.97 21.95 -17.23
N VAL A 150 1.73 21.57 -17.56
CA VAL A 150 0.75 22.46 -18.20
C VAL A 150 0.44 23.69 -17.33
N PHE A 151 0.21 23.50 -16.03
CA PHE A 151 -0.02 24.60 -15.09
C PHE A 151 1.17 25.57 -15.04
N ILE A 152 2.39 25.05 -14.96
CA ILE A 152 3.61 25.86 -14.94
C ILE A 152 3.74 26.67 -16.22
N ASP A 153 3.53 26.05 -17.39
CA ASP A 153 3.64 26.76 -18.67
C ASP A 153 2.59 27.86 -18.82
N GLN A 154 1.32 27.58 -18.48
CA GLN A 154 0.25 28.58 -18.50
C GLN A 154 0.54 29.75 -17.55
N TYR A 155 1.03 29.45 -16.34
CA TYR A 155 1.43 30.47 -15.38
C TYR A 155 2.58 31.33 -15.92
N LEU A 156 3.63 30.71 -16.46
CA LEU A 156 4.80 31.41 -16.98
C LEU A 156 4.44 32.28 -18.18
N GLU A 157 3.63 31.80 -19.11
CA GLU A 157 3.16 32.59 -20.25
C GLU A 157 2.36 33.81 -19.82
N ARG A 158 1.42 33.63 -18.88
CA ARG A 158 0.63 34.73 -18.33
C ARG A 158 1.52 35.79 -17.68
N MET A 159 2.50 35.36 -16.89
CA MET A 159 3.39 36.27 -16.16
C MET A 159 4.41 36.96 -17.07
N VAL A 160 4.98 36.26 -18.05
CA VAL A 160 5.84 36.85 -19.08
C VAL A 160 5.10 37.92 -19.86
N THR A 161 3.84 37.65 -20.23
CA THR A 161 2.98 38.60 -20.94
C THR A 161 2.65 39.81 -20.05
N PHE A 162 2.24 39.56 -18.80
CA PHE A 162 1.88 40.62 -17.84
C PHE A 162 3.05 41.56 -17.54
N PHE A 163 4.24 41.01 -17.30
CA PHE A 163 5.45 41.80 -17.04
C PHE A 163 6.18 42.25 -18.31
N ASN A 164 5.68 41.84 -19.49
CA ASN A 164 6.27 42.04 -20.81
C ASN A 164 7.79 41.81 -20.82
N CYS A 165 8.23 40.64 -20.37
CA CYS A 165 9.65 40.37 -20.17
C CYS A 165 10.01 38.91 -20.44
N SER A 166 11.30 38.62 -20.65
CA SER A 166 11.74 37.23 -20.83
C SER A 166 11.53 36.38 -19.57
N ARG A 167 11.47 35.04 -19.71
CA ARG A 167 11.40 34.11 -18.56
C ARG A 167 12.55 34.33 -17.56
N LYS A 168 13.75 34.68 -18.05
CA LYS A 168 14.92 34.98 -17.19
C LYS A 168 14.69 36.24 -16.36
N GLU A 169 14.10 37.27 -16.97
CA GLU A 169 13.78 38.53 -16.29
C GLU A 169 12.62 38.37 -15.31
N LEU A 170 11.62 37.55 -15.64
CA LEU A 170 10.55 37.17 -14.73
C LEU A 170 11.11 36.51 -13.46
N ASN A 171 12.04 35.57 -13.60
CA ASN A 171 12.68 34.92 -12.45
C ASN A 171 13.45 35.91 -11.57
N PHE A 172 14.13 36.89 -12.17
CA PHE A 172 14.78 37.96 -11.42
C PHE A 172 13.77 38.79 -10.60
N LYS A 173 12.64 39.17 -11.21
CA LYS A 173 11.56 39.90 -10.52
C LYS A 173 10.91 39.08 -9.40
N LEU A 174 10.68 37.78 -9.62
CA LEU A 174 10.18 36.88 -8.59
C LEU A 174 11.19 36.72 -7.43
N ALA A 175 12.48 36.64 -7.73
CA ALA A 175 13.52 36.60 -6.70
C ALA A 175 13.51 37.87 -5.83
N LEU A 176 13.36 39.06 -6.43
CA LEU A 176 13.19 40.31 -5.69
C LEU A 176 11.93 40.28 -4.82
N TYR A 177 10.82 39.74 -5.33
CA TYR A 177 9.57 39.63 -4.58
C TYR A 177 9.69 38.72 -3.35
N PHE A 178 10.40 37.60 -3.47
CA PHE A 178 10.60 36.65 -2.36
C PHE A 178 11.79 37.00 -1.44
N GLN A 179 12.57 38.03 -1.76
CA GLN A 179 13.82 38.35 -1.05
C GLN A 179 13.63 38.54 0.46
N ASP A 180 12.58 39.25 0.86
CA ASP A 180 12.27 39.57 2.26
C ASP A 180 10.99 38.84 2.74
N ALA A 181 10.55 37.82 2.02
CA ALA A 181 9.33 37.08 2.36
C ALA A 181 9.54 36.14 3.55
N ASP A 182 8.50 35.99 4.39
CA ASP A 182 8.49 34.97 5.43
C ASP A 182 8.33 33.58 4.79
N MET A 183 9.40 32.79 4.84
CA MET A 183 9.45 31.49 4.19
C MET A 183 8.57 30.42 4.87
N ASP A 184 8.25 30.57 6.15
CA ASP A 184 7.36 29.65 6.84
C ASP A 184 5.90 29.95 6.51
N GLU A 185 5.53 31.23 6.40
CA GLU A 185 4.21 31.64 5.90
C GLU A 185 4.02 31.21 4.44
N VAL A 186 5.00 31.50 3.58
CA VAL A 186 4.98 31.09 2.16
C VAL A 186 4.87 29.58 2.03
N ARG A 187 5.59 28.79 2.84
CA ARG A 187 5.51 27.33 2.82
C ARG A 187 4.11 26.83 3.22
N ASN A 188 3.50 27.41 4.24
CA ASN A 188 2.17 27.02 4.69
C ASN A 188 1.09 27.36 3.65
N GLU A 189 1.20 28.52 3.02
CA GLU A 189 0.30 28.93 1.94
C GLU A 189 0.46 28.03 0.71
N ILE A 190 1.70 27.72 0.29
CA ILE A 190 1.96 26.79 -0.82
C ILE A 190 1.36 25.41 -0.53
N ARG A 191 1.54 24.87 0.68
CA ARG A 191 0.95 23.57 1.07
C ARG A 191 -0.57 23.57 0.93
N THR A 192 -1.21 24.65 1.36
CA THR A 192 -2.67 24.80 1.28
C THR A 192 -3.13 24.88 -0.18
N ARG A 193 -2.42 25.63 -1.04
CA ARG A 193 -2.75 25.75 -2.47
C ARG A 193 -2.47 24.48 -3.26
N GLN A 194 -1.36 23.80 -2.98
CA GLN A 194 -1.03 22.51 -3.59
C GLN A 194 -2.10 21.47 -3.28
N ARG A 195 -2.55 21.41 -2.02
CA ARG A 195 -3.63 20.52 -1.62
C ARG A 195 -4.92 20.80 -2.39
N LYS A 196 -5.30 22.08 -2.55
CA LYS A 196 -6.48 22.45 -3.35
C LYS A 196 -6.33 22.08 -4.83
N PHE A 197 -5.17 22.34 -5.43
CA PHE A 197 -4.88 21.98 -6.82
C PHE A 197 -4.99 20.46 -7.06
N GLU A 198 -4.49 19.66 -6.11
CA GLU A 198 -4.58 18.19 -6.16
C GLU A 198 -6.01 17.66 -5.89
N GLU A 199 -6.86 18.41 -5.17
CA GLU A 199 -8.25 18.05 -4.88
C GLU A 199 -9.23 18.45 -5.99
N THR A 200 -9.04 19.58 -6.69
CA THR A 200 -9.99 20.10 -7.68
C THR A 200 -9.56 19.93 -9.13
N GLY A 201 -8.27 19.72 -9.42
CA GLY A 201 -7.75 19.59 -10.79
C GLY A 201 -7.87 20.86 -11.65
N ASP A 202 -8.45 21.93 -11.11
CA ASP A 202 -8.65 23.20 -11.80
C ASP A 202 -7.37 24.06 -11.80
N VAL A 203 -7.08 24.63 -12.98
CA VAL A 203 -6.05 25.64 -13.23
C VAL A 203 -6.65 27.04 -13.20
#